data_AF-A0A5J5QJN5-F1
#
_entry.id   AF-A0A5J5QJN5-F1
#
_cell.length_a   1.000
_cell.length_b   1.000
_cell.length_c   1.000
_cell.angle_alpha   90.00
_cell.angle_beta   90.00
_cell.angle_gamma   90.00
#
_symmetry.space_group_name_H-M   'P 1'
#
loop_
_entity.id
_entity.type
_entity.pdbx_description
1 polymer ?
#
loop_
_entity_poly.entity_id
_entity_poly.type
_entity_poly.pdbx_seq_one_letter_code
_entity_poly.pdbx_strand_id
1 'polypeptide(L)'
;MVCEKDPLVQKVCELYEQISSLESLKPCKDVNMLFTQLVVTCMPPSPIDVTKLCKSIQDIRCKLIRLCGEAEGHLESHFSTILGSYDNPLHHLNIFPYYSNYLKLSQLEFNILTKHCSNLPTKVAFVGSGPLPLTSIVLASLHLTTTSFHNYDIDPSANSMALQLVSSDPDLSQRMFFHTSDIMDITNDLKDYDVVFLAALVGMDKETKVRVIDHVAEYMAPGALLMLRSAHGARAFLYPVVDPCDLRGFEVLSIFHPTDEVINSVVIARKIPITKQCSVEYPLAPTKLPNKCFDIEMFNPLNHVNLLEELDIEEQLS
;
A
#
# COMPACT_ATOMS: atom_id res chain seq x y z
N MET A 1 -14.47 29.33 0.81
CA MET A 1 -15.18 28.14 0.23
C MET A 1 -15.56 27.18 1.36
N VAL A 2 -16.54 26.27 1.19
CA VAL A 2 -17.02 25.39 2.29
C VAL A 2 -15.91 24.48 2.85
N CYS A 3 -14.90 24.15 2.03
CA CYS A 3 -13.78 23.27 2.38
C CYS A 3 -12.77 23.88 3.38
N GLU A 4 -12.59 25.21 3.40
CA GLU A 4 -11.59 25.86 4.29
C GLU A 4 -12.05 25.97 5.75
N LYS A 5 -13.33 25.69 6.02
CA LYS A 5 -13.90 25.74 7.37
C LYS A 5 -13.98 24.37 8.05
N ASP A 6 -13.60 23.30 7.34
CA ASP A 6 -13.56 21.97 7.93
C ASP A 6 -12.38 21.87 8.91
N PRO A 7 -12.60 21.58 10.20
CA PRO A 7 -11.54 21.54 11.21
C PRO A 7 -10.43 20.53 10.87
N LEU A 8 -10.77 19.41 10.22
CA LEU A 8 -9.78 18.41 9.80
C LEU A 8 -8.89 18.97 8.69
N VAL A 9 -9.50 19.63 7.69
CA VAL A 9 -8.73 20.24 6.59
C VAL A 9 -7.80 21.33 7.11
N GLN A 10 -8.27 22.17 8.05
CA GLN A 10 -7.44 23.19 8.69
C GLN A 10 -6.24 22.56 9.40
N LYS A 11 -6.48 21.52 10.22
CA LYS A 11 -5.42 20.84 10.94
C LYS A 11 -4.40 20.17 10.01
N VAL A 12 -4.87 19.52 8.93
CA VAL A 12 -4.00 18.93 7.91
C VAL A 12 -3.15 20.01 7.21
N CYS A 13 -3.72 21.18 6.91
CA CYS A 13 -2.96 22.28 6.32
C CYS A 13 -1.88 22.81 7.29
N GLU A 14 -2.20 22.98 8.57
CA GLU A 14 -1.22 23.39 9.59
C GLU A 14 -0.08 22.37 9.72
N LEU A 15 -0.39 21.07 9.69
CA LEU A 15 0.62 20.01 9.74
C LEU A 15 1.45 19.98 8.47
N TYR A 16 0.84 20.16 7.30
CA TYR A 16 1.56 20.27 6.03
C TYR A 16 2.59 21.40 6.05
N GLU A 17 2.21 22.61 6.49
CA GLU A 17 3.14 23.74 6.58
C GLU A 17 4.32 23.42 7.51
N GLN A 18 4.05 22.84 8.69
CA GLN A 18 5.10 22.44 9.64
C GLN A 18 6.03 21.38 9.04
N ILE A 19 5.49 20.29 8.48
CA ILE A 19 6.27 19.20 7.88
C ILE A 19 7.10 19.73 6.71
N SER A 20 6.51 20.56 5.84
CA SER A 20 7.20 21.12 4.67
C SER A 20 8.32 22.11 5.03
N SER A 21 8.33 22.63 6.25
CA SER A 21 9.36 23.52 6.77
C SER A 21 10.55 22.79 7.41
N LEU A 22 10.47 21.46 7.58
CA LEU A 22 11.55 20.67 8.14
C LEU A 22 12.74 20.60 7.16
N GLU A 23 13.96 20.69 7.68
CA GLU A 23 15.19 20.57 6.87
C GLU A 23 15.43 19.14 6.36
N SER A 24 14.87 18.14 7.04
CA SER A 24 15.03 16.71 6.75
C SER A 24 13.82 15.94 7.24
N LEU A 25 13.42 14.91 6.49
CA LEU A 25 12.35 13.96 6.84
C LEU A 25 12.88 12.65 7.44
N LYS A 26 14.18 12.55 7.71
CA LYS A 26 14.76 11.39 8.40
C LYS A 26 14.20 11.25 9.83
N PRO A 27 14.06 10.03 10.35
CA PRO A 27 13.52 9.79 11.69
C PRO A 27 14.22 10.63 12.76
N CYS A 28 13.44 11.40 13.49
CA CYS A 28 13.83 12.11 14.70
C CYS A 28 12.55 12.48 15.46
N LYS A 29 12.70 12.90 16.71
CA LYS A 29 11.56 13.22 17.59
C LYS A 29 10.53 14.16 16.94
N ASP A 30 10.99 15.24 16.31
CA ASP A 30 10.08 16.24 15.73
C ASP A 30 9.36 15.72 14.48
N VAL A 31 10.10 15.03 13.60
CA VAL A 31 9.53 14.37 12.40
C VAL A 31 8.50 13.33 12.83
N ASN A 32 8.86 12.43 13.75
CA ASN A 32 8.01 11.35 14.23
C ASN A 32 6.74 11.91 14.89
N MET A 33 6.86 12.98 15.68
CA MET A 33 5.73 13.65 16.30
C MET A 33 4.77 14.23 15.26
N LEU A 34 5.28 14.95 14.25
CA LEU A 34 4.44 15.61 13.24
C LEU A 34 3.69 14.59 12.36
N PHE A 35 4.37 13.55 11.88
CA PHE A 35 3.71 12.49 11.12
C PHE A 35 2.74 11.67 11.97
N THR A 36 3.06 11.41 13.24
CA THR A 36 2.11 10.78 14.18
C THR A 36 0.85 11.62 14.34
N GLN A 37 0.98 12.94 14.55
CA GLN A 37 -0.17 13.83 14.63
C GLN A 37 -0.99 13.83 13.34
N LEU A 38 -0.34 13.77 12.18
CA LEU A 38 -1.02 13.69 10.89
C LEU A 38 -1.81 12.39 10.72
N VAL A 39 -1.21 11.24 11.03
CA VAL A 39 -1.87 9.93 10.97
C VAL A 39 -3.07 9.90 11.92
N VAL A 40 -2.88 10.30 13.17
CA VAL A 40 -3.96 10.35 14.19
C VAL A 40 -5.07 11.32 13.78
N THR A 41 -4.75 12.42 13.10
CA THR A 41 -5.75 13.36 12.57
C THR A 41 -6.60 12.72 11.47
N CYS A 42 -6.01 11.86 10.63
CA CYS A 42 -6.68 11.26 9.46
C CYS A 42 -7.38 9.92 9.73
N MET A 43 -7.10 9.30 10.89
CA MET A 43 -7.59 7.96 11.24
C MET A 43 -9.08 7.90 11.65
N PRO A 44 -9.64 8.84 12.42
CA PRO A 44 -11.06 8.80 12.78
C PRO A 44 -11.99 8.85 11.56
N PRO A 45 -13.17 8.21 11.61
CA PRO A 45 -14.19 8.36 10.58
C PRO A 45 -14.53 9.84 10.39
N SER A 46 -14.52 10.29 9.13
CA SER A 46 -14.82 11.68 8.78
C SER A 46 -15.78 11.72 7.60
N PRO A 47 -16.78 12.62 7.59
CA PRO A 47 -17.72 12.78 6.47
C PRO A 47 -17.07 13.50 5.27
N ILE A 48 -15.77 13.81 5.33
CA ILE A 48 -15.08 14.54 4.29
C ILE A 48 -15.08 13.77 2.97
N ASP A 49 -15.53 14.44 1.92
CA ASP A 49 -15.41 13.95 0.55
C ASP A 49 -14.19 14.61 -0.10
N VAL A 50 -13.09 13.86 -0.15
CA VAL A 50 -11.82 14.36 -0.69
C VAL A 50 -11.90 14.70 -2.18
N THR A 51 -12.92 14.24 -2.91
CA THR A 51 -13.10 14.59 -4.34
C THR A 51 -13.67 16.00 -4.52
N LYS A 52 -14.31 16.55 -3.48
CA LYS A 52 -14.94 17.89 -3.47
C LYS A 52 -14.05 18.99 -2.90
N LEU A 53 -12.81 18.67 -2.50
CA LEU A 53 -11.86 19.66 -2.02
C LEU A 53 -11.53 20.68 -3.11
N CYS A 54 -11.35 21.95 -2.74
CA CYS A 54 -10.93 22.96 -3.70
C CYS A 54 -9.50 22.71 -4.17
N LYS A 55 -9.13 23.30 -5.31
CA LYS A 55 -7.85 23.08 -5.99
C LYS A 55 -6.64 23.27 -5.07
N SER A 56 -6.63 24.33 -4.24
CA SER A 56 -5.53 24.58 -3.31
C SER A 56 -5.32 23.44 -2.31
N ILE A 57 -6.39 22.86 -1.77
CA ILE A 57 -6.32 21.75 -0.83
C ILE A 57 -5.94 20.44 -1.54
N GLN A 58 -6.38 20.24 -2.79
CA GLN A 58 -5.90 19.11 -3.60
C GLN A 58 -4.39 19.20 -3.85
N ASP A 59 -3.88 20.40 -4.14
CA ASP A 59 -2.45 20.62 -4.34
C ASP A 59 -1.65 20.35 -3.05
N ILE A 60 -2.15 20.78 -1.89
CA ILE A 60 -1.58 20.45 -0.57
C ILE A 60 -1.57 18.94 -0.37
N ARG A 61 -2.70 18.27 -0.59
CA ARG A 61 -2.83 16.82 -0.46
C ARG A 61 -1.81 16.07 -1.32
N CYS A 62 -1.65 16.44 -2.60
CA CYS A 62 -0.67 15.83 -3.49
C CYS A 62 0.77 15.99 -2.99
N LYS A 63 1.12 17.16 -2.44
CA LYS A 63 2.44 17.39 -1.85
C LYS A 63 2.63 16.62 -0.55
N LEU A 64 1.60 16.57 0.29
CA LEU A 64 1.63 15.88 1.57
C LEU A 64 1.82 14.37 1.39
N ILE A 65 1.13 13.75 0.43
CA ILE A 65 1.32 12.34 0.08
C ILE A 65 2.78 12.06 -0.26
N ARG A 66 3.43 12.92 -1.07
CA ARG A 66 4.86 12.78 -1.40
C ARG A 66 5.76 12.87 -0.17
N LEU A 67 5.50 13.82 0.73
CA LEU A 67 6.22 13.95 1.99
C LEU A 67 6.05 12.71 2.88
N CYS A 68 4.84 12.13 2.94
CA CYS A 68 4.59 10.86 3.64
C CYS A 68 5.45 9.74 3.06
N GLY A 69 5.45 9.53 1.74
CA GLY A 69 6.27 8.46 1.15
C GLY A 69 7.76 8.63 1.31
N GLU A 70 8.27 9.87 1.26
CA GLU A 70 9.70 10.14 1.53
C GLU A 70 10.05 9.84 2.99
N ALA A 71 9.24 10.29 3.94
CA ALA A 71 9.44 10.02 5.36
C ALA A 71 9.33 8.52 5.68
N GLU A 72 8.34 7.82 5.09
CA GLU A 72 8.17 6.37 5.22
C GLU A 72 9.41 5.63 4.68
N GLY A 73 9.91 6.00 3.50
CA GLY A 73 11.13 5.39 2.94
C GLY A 73 12.38 5.61 3.82
N HIS A 74 12.51 6.80 4.43
CA HIS A 74 13.58 7.06 5.39
C HIS A 74 13.43 6.24 6.67
N LEU A 75 12.21 6.10 7.19
CA LEU A 75 11.92 5.29 8.37
C LEU A 75 12.23 3.82 8.11
N GLU A 76 11.76 3.27 6.99
CA GLU A 76 12.05 1.88 6.60
C GLU A 76 13.54 1.64 6.41
N SER A 77 14.28 2.58 5.79
CA SER A 77 15.74 2.49 5.63
C SER A 77 16.46 2.50 6.98
N HIS A 78 16.04 3.39 7.90
CA HIS A 78 16.60 3.47 9.24
C HIS A 78 16.45 2.14 9.98
N PHE A 79 15.23 1.60 10.02
CA PHE A 79 14.96 0.34 10.71
C PHE A 79 15.56 -0.87 10.02
N SER A 80 15.64 -0.89 8.69
CA SER A 80 16.34 -1.96 7.97
C SER A 80 17.83 -1.99 8.27
N THR A 81 18.46 -0.82 8.48
CA THR A 81 19.86 -0.73 8.91
C THR A 81 20.04 -1.34 10.30
N ILE A 82 19.16 -1.01 11.25
CA ILE A 82 19.20 -1.56 12.61
C ILE A 82 18.96 -3.08 12.57
N LEU A 83 17.90 -3.51 11.88
CA LEU A 83 17.54 -4.92 11.76
C LEU A 83 18.65 -5.75 11.10
N GLY A 84 19.26 -5.22 10.05
CA GLY A 84 20.37 -5.85 9.34
C GLY A 84 21.66 -6.00 10.16
N SER A 85 21.75 -5.37 11.35
CA SER A 85 22.87 -5.55 12.28
C SER A 85 22.75 -6.77 13.20
N TYR A 86 21.55 -7.39 13.30
CA TYR A 86 21.34 -8.63 14.06
C TYR A 86 21.72 -9.86 13.22
N ASP A 87 22.15 -10.93 13.89
CA ASP A 87 22.44 -12.23 13.24
C ASP A 87 21.19 -12.83 12.56
N ASN A 88 20.01 -12.62 13.16
CA ASN A 88 18.72 -13.11 12.67
C ASN A 88 17.71 -11.95 12.60
N PRO A 89 17.79 -11.06 11.58
CA PRO A 89 16.98 -9.84 11.51
C PRO A 89 15.48 -10.09 11.68
N LEU A 90 14.96 -11.19 11.13
CA LEU A 90 13.55 -11.55 11.17
C LEU A 90 13.00 -11.83 12.58
N HIS A 91 13.85 -12.18 13.54
CA HIS A 91 13.43 -12.36 14.94
C HIS A 91 13.22 -11.04 15.68
N HIS A 92 13.63 -9.92 15.09
CA HIS A 92 13.63 -8.60 15.71
C HIS A 92 12.68 -7.61 15.03
N LEU A 93 11.83 -8.05 14.11
CA LEU A 93 10.92 -7.16 13.36
C LEU A 93 9.98 -6.33 14.26
N ASN A 94 9.74 -6.77 15.50
CA ASN A 94 8.93 -6.07 16.49
C ASN A 94 9.53 -4.74 16.97
N ILE A 95 10.79 -4.43 16.65
CA ILE A 95 11.35 -3.10 16.95
C ILE A 95 10.82 -2.02 16.01
N PHE A 96 10.31 -2.40 14.83
CA PHE A 96 9.69 -1.44 13.93
C PHE A 96 8.33 -1.03 14.50
N PRO A 97 8.07 0.27 14.74
CA PRO A 97 6.87 0.72 15.47
C PRO A 97 5.58 0.18 14.87
N TYR A 98 5.46 0.20 13.55
CA TYR A 98 4.22 -0.21 12.88
C TYR A 98 4.13 -1.72 12.57
N TYR A 99 5.01 -2.57 13.12
CA TYR A 99 5.02 -3.99 12.77
C TYR A 99 3.68 -4.69 13.07
N SER A 100 3.04 -4.33 14.18
CA SER A 100 1.70 -4.85 14.54
C SER A 100 0.64 -4.50 13.48
N ASN A 101 0.71 -3.31 12.88
CA ASN A 101 -0.17 -2.89 11.79
C ASN A 101 0.08 -3.71 10.52
N TYR A 102 1.35 -4.02 10.22
CA TYR A 102 1.69 -4.89 9.09
C TYR A 102 1.19 -6.33 9.27
N LEU A 103 1.21 -6.88 10.50
CA LEU A 103 0.61 -8.18 10.79
C LEU A 103 -0.90 -8.18 10.50
N LYS A 104 -1.61 -7.16 11.00
CA LYS A 104 -3.07 -7.03 10.80
C LYS A 104 -3.42 -6.82 9.32
N LEU A 105 -2.73 -5.92 8.63
CA LEU A 105 -2.96 -5.63 7.22
C LEU A 105 -2.65 -6.84 6.33
N SER A 106 -1.53 -7.54 6.58
CA SER A 106 -1.18 -8.73 5.79
C SER A 106 -2.17 -9.88 6.01
N GLN A 107 -2.65 -10.07 7.24
CA GLN A 107 -3.69 -11.05 7.55
C GLN A 107 -5.01 -10.71 6.83
N LEU A 108 -5.40 -9.43 6.81
CA LEU A 108 -6.56 -8.95 6.07
C LEU A 108 -6.40 -9.18 4.56
N GLU A 109 -5.26 -8.78 3.98
CA GLU A 109 -4.94 -8.98 2.57
C GLU A 109 -5.00 -10.47 2.19
N PHE A 110 -4.44 -11.35 3.02
CA PHE A 110 -4.52 -12.81 2.83
C PHE A 110 -5.95 -13.35 2.92
N ASN A 111 -6.76 -12.88 3.89
CA ASN A 111 -8.16 -13.30 4.02
C ASN A 111 -9.00 -12.89 2.81
N ILE A 112 -8.77 -11.68 2.29
CA ILE A 112 -9.44 -11.22 1.06
C ILE A 112 -8.97 -12.06 -0.13
N LEU A 113 -7.66 -12.29 -0.26
CA LEU A 113 -7.08 -13.06 -1.36
C LEU A 113 -7.66 -14.48 -1.43
N THR A 114 -7.70 -15.19 -0.31
CA THR A 114 -8.17 -16.58 -0.24
C THR A 114 -9.66 -16.75 -0.55
N LYS A 115 -10.49 -15.72 -0.35
CA LYS A 115 -11.89 -15.72 -0.81
C LYS A 115 -12.02 -15.76 -2.34
N HIS A 116 -10.99 -15.33 -3.06
CA HIS A 116 -11.02 -15.16 -4.53
C HIS A 116 -10.08 -16.11 -5.29
N CYS A 117 -9.36 -16.96 -4.56
CA CYS A 117 -8.44 -17.97 -5.09
C CYS A 117 -8.98 -19.38 -4.86
N SER A 118 -8.96 -20.25 -5.89
CA SER A 118 -9.27 -21.67 -5.71
C SER A 118 -8.12 -22.47 -5.11
N ASN A 119 -6.88 -22.06 -5.40
CA ASN A 119 -5.64 -22.59 -4.84
C ASN A 119 -4.78 -21.42 -4.36
N LEU A 120 -3.90 -21.64 -3.38
CA LEU A 120 -2.95 -20.62 -2.96
C LEU A 120 -2.03 -20.24 -4.13
N PRO A 121 -1.67 -18.95 -4.27
CA PRO A 121 -0.76 -18.51 -5.31
C PRO A 121 0.62 -19.13 -5.10
N THR A 122 1.26 -19.50 -6.20
CA THR A 122 2.61 -20.07 -6.20
C THR A 122 3.67 -19.01 -6.45
N LYS A 123 3.35 -17.96 -7.22
CA LYS A 123 4.25 -16.86 -7.54
C LYS A 123 3.55 -15.51 -7.38
N VAL A 124 4.11 -14.64 -6.55
CA VAL A 124 3.61 -13.29 -6.28
C VAL A 124 4.65 -12.27 -6.69
N ALA A 125 4.24 -11.23 -7.41
CA ALA A 125 5.03 -10.02 -7.55
C ALA A 125 4.57 -8.99 -6.51
N PHE A 126 5.50 -8.38 -5.79
CA PHE A 126 5.21 -7.28 -4.86
C PHE A 126 5.96 -6.03 -5.33
N VAL A 127 5.21 -5.01 -5.78
CA VAL A 127 5.76 -3.82 -6.40
C VAL A 127 5.82 -2.69 -5.39
N GLY A 128 6.99 -2.04 -5.28
CA GLY A 128 7.29 -1.04 -4.26
C GLY A 128 7.48 -1.71 -2.90
N SER A 129 8.37 -2.70 -2.83
CA SER A 129 8.62 -3.45 -1.59
C SER A 129 9.39 -2.64 -0.55
N GLY A 130 10.17 -1.64 -0.97
CA GLY A 130 10.96 -0.81 -0.07
C GLY A 130 12.14 -1.54 0.58
N PRO A 131 12.96 -0.81 1.37
CA PRO A 131 14.08 -1.38 2.11
C PRO A 131 13.64 -2.34 3.23
N LEU A 132 12.41 -2.16 3.74
CA LEU A 132 11.83 -2.95 4.81
C LEU A 132 10.56 -3.66 4.33
N PRO A 133 10.65 -4.78 3.59
CA PRO A 133 9.54 -5.35 2.83
C PRO A 133 8.58 -6.18 3.68
N LEU A 134 8.08 -5.61 4.79
CA LEU A 134 7.34 -6.29 5.86
C LEU A 134 6.11 -7.04 5.35
N THR A 135 5.36 -6.47 4.42
CA THR A 135 4.17 -7.15 3.88
C THR A 135 4.54 -8.48 3.25
N SER A 136 5.56 -8.48 2.38
CA SER A 136 6.03 -9.70 1.72
C SER A 136 6.64 -10.69 2.73
N ILE A 137 7.39 -10.21 3.74
CA ILE A 137 7.97 -11.03 4.80
C ILE A 137 6.87 -11.70 5.63
N VAL A 138 5.87 -10.95 6.07
CA VAL A 138 4.75 -11.44 6.90
C VAL A 138 3.92 -12.45 6.12
N LEU A 139 3.55 -12.13 4.88
CA LEU A 139 2.82 -13.05 4.01
C LEU A 139 3.63 -14.34 3.78
N ALA A 140 4.91 -14.24 3.41
CA ALA A 140 5.77 -15.40 3.14
C ALA A 140 6.04 -16.26 4.38
N SER A 141 6.09 -15.65 5.57
CA SER A 141 6.37 -16.34 6.83
C SER A 141 5.13 -17.01 7.43
N LEU A 142 3.96 -16.35 7.37
CA LEU A 142 2.80 -16.72 8.19
C LEU A 142 1.61 -17.26 7.39
N HIS A 143 1.51 -16.94 6.10
CA HIS A 143 0.26 -17.15 5.35
C HIS A 143 0.46 -17.90 4.02
N LEU A 144 1.54 -17.59 3.31
CA LEU A 144 1.88 -18.06 1.97
C LEU A 144 3.24 -18.76 1.99
N THR A 145 3.36 -19.75 2.87
CA THR A 145 4.64 -20.42 3.22
C THR A 145 5.24 -21.27 2.11
N THR A 146 4.49 -21.54 1.04
CA THR A 146 4.97 -22.27 -0.16
C THR A 146 5.09 -21.37 -1.39
N THR A 147 4.80 -20.08 -1.25
CA THR A 147 4.77 -19.11 -2.35
C THR A 147 6.13 -18.46 -2.53
N SER A 148 6.52 -18.22 -3.78
CA SER A 148 7.69 -17.40 -4.13
C SER A 148 7.27 -15.94 -4.28
N PHE A 149 8.01 -15.03 -3.65
CA PHE A 149 7.79 -13.59 -3.68
C PHE A 149 8.88 -12.91 -4.50
N HIS A 150 8.47 -12.19 -5.53
CA HIS A 150 9.33 -11.36 -6.36
C HIS A 150 9.05 -9.91 -6.01
N ASN A 151 9.92 -9.35 -5.18
CA ASN A 151 9.86 -7.99 -4.69
C ASN A 151 10.55 -7.06 -5.70
N TYR A 152 9.84 -6.03 -6.15
CA TYR A 152 10.35 -5.03 -7.10
C TYR A 152 10.47 -3.68 -6.41
N ASP A 153 11.63 -3.05 -6.60
CA ASP A 153 11.86 -1.67 -6.22
C ASP A 153 12.75 -0.99 -7.27
N ILE A 154 12.58 0.32 -7.45
CA ILE A 154 13.41 1.11 -8.36
C ILE A 154 14.77 1.45 -7.73
N ASP A 155 14.85 1.48 -6.40
CA ASP A 155 16.07 1.82 -5.69
C ASP A 155 16.92 0.55 -5.41
N PRO A 156 18.13 0.43 -5.99
CA PRO A 156 19.03 -0.68 -5.67
C PRO A 156 19.41 -0.75 -4.19
N SER A 157 19.49 0.39 -3.49
CA SER A 157 19.81 0.42 -2.07
C SER A 157 18.70 -0.25 -1.25
N ALA A 158 17.43 0.06 -1.56
CA ALA A 158 16.28 -0.57 -0.93
C ALA A 158 16.33 -2.10 -1.07
N ASN A 159 16.52 -2.60 -2.28
CA ASN A 159 16.61 -4.05 -2.53
C ASN A 159 17.81 -4.70 -1.81
N SER A 160 18.96 -4.02 -1.74
CA SER A 160 20.12 -4.54 -1.01
C SER A 160 19.85 -4.69 0.48
N MET A 161 19.18 -3.71 1.09
CA MET A 161 18.81 -3.75 2.51
C MET A 161 17.77 -4.84 2.77
N ALA A 162 16.74 -4.90 1.93
CA ALA A 162 15.69 -5.91 2.00
C ALA A 162 16.23 -7.35 1.87
N LEU A 163 17.17 -7.58 0.93
CA LEU A 163 17.84 -8.86 0.76
C LEU A 163 18.63 -9.26 2.01
N GLN A 164 19.36 -8.32 2.62
CA GLN A 164 20.14 -8.57 3.83
C GLN A 164 19.26 -9.08 4.98
N LEU A 165 18.02 -8.57 5.12
CA LEU A 165 17.10 -8.96 6.19
C LEU A 165 16.72 -10.45 6.15
N VAL A 166 16.57 -11.02 4.95
CA VAL A 166 16.11 -12.41 4.77
C VAL A 166 17.26 -13.40 4.49
N SER A 167 18.48 -12.90 4.26
CA SER A 167 19.60 -13.72 3.77
C SER A 167 20.04 -14.83 4.73
N SER A 168 19.90 -14.64 6.04
CA SER A 168 20.25 -15.65 7.04
C SER A 168 19.13 -16.68 7.29
N ASP A 169 17.92 -16.42 6.80
CA ASP A 169 16.78 -17.35 6.95
C ASP A 169 16.85 -18.46 5.88
N PRO A 170 16.88 -19.74 6.27
CA PRO A 170 17.08 -20.84 5.32
C PRO A 170 15.91 -21.07 4.37
N ASP A 171 14.70 -20.60 4.70
CA ASP A 171 13.50 -20.77 3.88
C ASP A 171 13.22 -19.51 3.06
N LEU A 172 13.13 -18.34 3.69
CA LEU A 172 12.83 -17.08 3.01
C LEU A 172 13.91 -16.69 2.00
N SER A 173 15.19 -16.94 2.29
CA SER A 173 16.28 -16.68 1.32
C SER A 173 16.13 -17.45 0.01
N GLN A 174 15.37 -18.55 -0.01
CA GLN A 174 15.13 -19.37 -1.21
C GLN A 174 13.82 -19.01 -1.92
N ARG A 175 12.92 -18.28 -1.26
CA ARG A 175 11.58 -17.96 -1.80
C ARG A 175 11.35 -16.47 -2.03
N MET A 176 12.20 -15.60 -1.49
CA MET A 176 12.09 -14.15 -1.65
C MET A 176 13.22 -13.63 -2.53
N PHE A 177 12.83 -13.02 -3.65
CA PHE A 177 13.73 -12.47 -4.65
C PHE A 177 13.54 -10.96 -4.74
N PHE A 178 14.62 -10.21 -4.90
CA PHE A 178 14.60 -8.75 -4.97
C PHE A 178 15.13 -8.29 -6.32
N HIS A 179 14.33 -7.47 -7.02
CA HIS A 179 14.57 -7.05 -8.38
C HIS A 179 14.65 -5.52 -8.43
N THR A 180 15.83 -5.00 -8.80
CA THR A 180 16.02 -3.57 -9.04
C THR A 180 15.53 -3.23 -10.44
N SER A 181 14.27 -2.82 -10.56
CA SER A 181 13.64 -2.48 -11.84
C SER A 181 12.40 -1.64 -11.61
N ASP A 182 12.12 -0.71 -12.54
CA ASP A 182 10.79 -0.11 -12.63
C ASP A 182 9.82 -1.15 -13.17
N ILE A 183 8.68 -1.29 -12.51
CA ILE A 183 7.62 -2.21 -12.95
C ILE A 183 7.13 -1.88 -14.37
N MET A 184 7.22 -0.60 -14.77
CA MET A 184 6.86 -0.13 -16.10
C MET A 184 7.76 -0.71 -17.20
N ASP A 185 8.95 -1.21 -16.86
CA ASP A 185 9.86 -1.87 -17.79
C ASP A 185 9.62 -3.39 -17.87
N ILE A 186 8.86 -3.95 -16.92
CA ILE A 186 8.56 -5.39 -16.86
C ILE A 186 7.31 -5.69 -17.67
N THR A 187 7.45 -6.52 -18.69
CA THR A 187 6.36 -6.83 -19.63
C THR A 187 5.92 -8.28 -19.49
N ASN A 188 6.32 -9.18 -20.39
CA ASN A 188 5.83 -10.56 -20.45
C ASN A 188 6.07 -11.36 -19.17
N ASP A 189 7.08 -11.02 -18.37
CA ASP A 189 7.34 -11.67 -17.08
C ASP A 189 6.18 -11.49 -16.09
N LEU A 190 5.34 -10.46 -16.26
CA LEU A 190 4.13 -10.26 -15.45
C LEU A 190 3.09 -11.38 -15.64
N LYS A 191 3.18 -12.16 -16.71
CA LYS A 191 2.29 -13.31 -16.97
C LYS A 191 2.55 -14.49 -16.06
N ASP A 192 3.74 -14.55 -15.45
CA ASP A 192 4.12 -15.67 -14.60
C ASP A 192 3.58 -15.54 -13.17
N TYR A 193 3.05 -14.37 -12.80
CA TYR A 193 2.55 -14.12 -11.44
C TYR A 193 1.07 -14.42 -11.33
N ASP A 194 0.71 -15.23 -10.32
CA ASP A 194 -0.69 -15.50 -9.95
C ASP A 194 -1.34 -14.24 -9.36
N VAL A 195 -0.55 -13.46 -8.62
CA VAL A 195 -0.97 -12.22 -7.97
C VAL A 195 0.12 -11.16 -8.11
N VAL A 196 -0.30 -9.93 -8.45
CA VAL A 196 0.55 -8.74 -8.38
C VAL A 196 0.02 -7.86 -7.24
N PHE A 197 0.88 -7.56 -6.28
CA PHE A 197 0.64 -6.59 -5.21
C PHE A 197 1.21 -5.24 -5.60
N LEU A 198 0.42 -4.18 -5.49
CA LEU A 198 0.90 -2.79 -5.57
C LEU A 198 0.86 -2.15 -4.19
N ALA A 199 2.04 -1.84 -3.64
CA ALA A 199 2.16 -1.13 -2.38
C ALA A 199 1.50 0.26 -2.45
N ALA A 200 1.25 0.86 -1.29
CA ALA A 200 0.56 2.15 -1.19
C ALA A 200 1.34 3.27 -1.88
N LEU A 201 2.68 3.24 -1.77
CA LEU A 201 3.60 4.26 -2.27
C LEU A 201 3.96 4.13 -3.77
N VAL A 202 3.57 3.03 -4.43
CA VAL A 202 3.73 2.93 -5.89
C VAL A 202 2.82 3.96 -6.55
N GLY A 203 3.37 4.86 -7.36
CA GLY A 203 2.58 5.91 -8.01
C GLY A 203 2.01 6.91 -7.00
N MET A 204 2.89 7.74 -6.42
CA MET A 204 2.59 8.73 -5.37
C MET A 204 1.61 9.84 -5.76
N ASP A 205 1.19 9.88 -7.02
CA ASP A 205 0.07 10.68 -7.50
C ASP A 205 -0.90 9.79 -8.30
N LYS A 206 -2.16 10.24 -8.39
CA LYS A 206 -3.23 9.47 -9.01
C LYS A 206 -2.91 9.09 -10.47
N GLU A 207 -2.36 10.00 -11.26
CA GLU A 207 -2.08 9.75 -12.67
C GLU A 207 -0.99 8.69 -12.84
N THR A 208 0.08 8.77 -12.05
CA THR A 208 1.14 7.76 -12.03
C THR A 208 0.62 6.41 -11.55
N LYS A 209 -0.20 6.36 -10.49
CA LYS A 209 -0.83 5.11 -10.02
C LYS A 209 -1.65 4.44 -11.12
N VAL A 210 -2.50 5.21 -11.80
CA VAL A 210 -3.35 4.73 -12.90
C VAL A 210 -2.50 4.18 -14.04
N ARG A 211 -1.40 4.87 -14.41
CA ARG A 211 -0.49 4.37 -15.45
C ARG A 211 0.15 3.03 -15.09
N VAL A 212 0.55 2.85 -13.83
CA VAL A 212 1.06 1.55 -13.35
C VAL A 212 -0.04 0.47 -13.40
N ILE A 213 -1.26 0.80 -12.99
CA ILE A 213 -2.40 -0.13 -13.08
C ILE A 213 -2.67 -0.52 -14.52
N ASP A 214 -2.71 0.42 -15.46
CA ASP A 214 -2.94 0.16 -16.89
C ASP A 214 -1.82 -0.74 -17.46
N HIS A 215 -0.56 -0.48 -17.12
CA HIS A 215 0.59 -1.30 -17.53
C HIS A 215 0.48 -2.73 -17.00
N VAL A 216 0.19 -2.90 -15.72
CA VAL A 216 -0.02 -4.22 -15.12
C VAL A 216 -1.23 -4.91 -15.74
N ALA A 217 -2.29 -4.17 -16.09
CA ALA A 217 -3.44 -4.70 -16.82
C ALA A 217 -3.06 -5.22 -18.22
N GLU A 218 -2.11 -4.59 -18.90
CA GLU A 218 -1.68 -4.98 -20.25
C GLU A 218 -0.94 -6.31 -20.24
N TYR A 219 -0.09 -6.54 -19.23
CA TYR A 219 0.88 -7.63 -19.26
C TYR A 219 0.57 -8.81 -18.34
N MET A 220 -0.26 -8.67 -17.30
CA MET A 220 -0.67 -9.80 -16.46
C MET A 220 -1.40 -10.90 -17.25
N ALA A 221 -1.29 -12.13 -16.76
CA ALA A 221 -2.06 -13.24 -17.31
C ALA A 221 -3.58 -13.03 -17.08
N PRO A 222 -4.43 -13.35 -18.08
CA PRO A 222 -5.88 -13.45 -17.88
C PRO A 222 -6.26 -14.26 -16.65
N GLY A 223 -7.13 -13.71 -15.80
CA GLY A 223 -7.57 -14.36 -14.57
C GLY A 223 -6.65 -14.18 -13.35
N ALA A 224 -5.42 -13.68 -13.53
CA ALA A 224 -4.53 -13.33 -12.43
C ALA A 224 -5.12 -12.17 -11.59
N LEU A 225 -4.69 -12.05 -10.34
CA LEU A 225 -5.25 -11.09 -9.38
C LEU A 225 -4.32 -9.89 -9.19
N LEU A 226 -4.89 -8.70 -9.19
CA LEU A 226 -4.26 -7.48 -8.73
C LEU A 226 -4.76 -7.19 -7.32
N MET A 227 -3.85 -7.11 -6.35
CA MET A 227 -4.13 -6.59 -5.01
C MET A 227 -3.40 -5.25 -4.87
N LEU A 228 -4.11 -4.19 -4.48
CA LEU A 228 -3.49 -2.89 -4.32
C LEU A 228 -3.96 -2.20 -3.05
N ARG A 229 -3.06 -1.37 -2.51
CA ARG A 229 -3.38 -0.45 -1.43
C ARG A 229 -3.86 0.89 -1.98
N SER A 230 -4.92 1.38 -1.36
CA SER A 230 -5.63 2.64 -1.64
C SER A 230 -5.91 3.35 -0.31
N ALA A 231 -6.72 4.41 -0.34
CA ALA A 231 -7.20 5.10 0.84
C ALA A 231 -8.67 5.52 0.71
N HIS A 232 -9.29 5.84 1.84
CA HIS A 232 -10.69 6.25 1.91
C HIS A 232 -10.90 7.31 3.01
N GLY A 233 -11.87 8.21 2.80
CA GLY A 233 -12.17 9.30 3.73
C GLY A 233 -10.96 10.19 4.00
N ALA A 234 -10.75 10.56 5.26
CA ALA A 234 -9.61 11.40 5.66
C ALA A 234 -8.25 10.73 5.46
N ARG A 235 -8.15 9.40 5.46
CA ARG A 235 -6.90 8.67 5.19
C ARG A 235 -6.36 8.96 3.78
N ALA A 236 -7.19 9.48 2.87
CA ALA A 236 -6.75 9.91 1.55
C ALA A 236 -5.78 11.12 1.58
N PHE A 237 -5.59 11.81 2.70
CA PHE A 237 -4.50 12.78 2.84
C PHE A 237 -3.11 12.14 2.96
N LEU A 238 -3.06 10.85 3.31
CA LEU A 238 -1.82 10.08 3.51
C LEU A 238 -1.40 9.33 2.24
N TYR A 239 -2.38 8.77 1.52
CA TYR A 239 -2.12 7.93 0.34
C TYR A 239 -3.02 8.26 -0.86
N PRO A 240 -2.59 7.91 -2.09
CA PRO A 240 -3.44 8.01 -3.28
C PRO A 240 -4.72 7.17 -3.16
N VAL A 241 -5.79 7.66 -3.76
CA VAL A 241 -7.07 6.95 -3.86
C VAL A 241 -7.17 6.34 -5.25
N VAL A 242 -7.47 5.04 -5.30
CA VAL A 242 -7.82 4.32 -6.50
C VAL A 242 -9.32 4.07 -6.51
N ASP A 243 -10.00 4.62 -7.50
CA ASP A 243 -11.43 4.42 -7.72
C ASP A 243 -11.67 3.20 -8.64
N PRO A 244 -12.85 2.55 -8.59
CA PRO A 244 -13.15 1.44 -9.50
C PRO A 244 -13.02 1.78 -10.99
N CYS A 245 -13.23 3.04 -11.38
CA CYS A 245 -13.05 3.49 -12.76
C CYS A 245 -11.59 3.54 -13.22
N ASP A 246 -10.64 3.56 -12.28
CA ASP A 246 -9.20 3.58 -12.53
C ASP A 246 -8.66 2.18 -12.86
N LEU A 247 -9.41 1.12 -12.55
CA LEU A 247 -9.05 -0.29 -12.72
C LEU A 247 -9.42 -0.86 -14.09
N ARG A 248 -9.10 -0.12 -15.15
CA ARG A 248 -9.43 -0.53 -16.53
C ARG A 248 -8.74 -1.84 -16.87
N GLY A 249 -9.49 -2.76 -17.50
CA GLY A 249 -8.98 -4.09 -17.83
C GLY A 249 -9.04 -5.10 -16.68
N PHE A 250 -9.59 -4.72 -15.52
CA PHE A 250 -9.86 -5.60 -14.38
C PHE A 250 -11.34 -5.63 -14.00
N GLU A 251 -11.78 -6.77 -13.46
CA GLU A 251 -13.05 -6.92 -12.74
C GLU A 251 -12.75 -6.68 -11.26
N VAL A 252 -13.29 -5.61 -10.66
CA VAL A 252 -13.16 -5.36 -9.22
C VAL A 252 -13.98 -6.40 -8.46
N LEU A 253 -13.32 -7.18 -7.61
CA LEU A 253 -13.94 -8.26 -6.84
C LEU A 253 -14.39 -7.80 -5.45
N SER A 254 -13.53 -7.06 -4.75
CA SER A 254 -13.81 -6.53 -3.41
C SER A 254 -12.99 -5.27 -3.12
N ILE A 255 -13.56 -4.39 -2.30
CA ILE A 255 -12.91 -3.20 -1.76
C ILE A 255 -13.15 -3.20 -0.26
N PHE A 256 -12.07 -3.12 0.51
CA PHE A 256 -12.12 -3.05 1.96
C PHE A 256 -11.59 -1.70 2.44
N HIS A 257 -12.36 -1.05 3.30
CA HIS A 257 -12.00 0.21 3.94
C HIS A 257 -11.86 -0.01 5.45
N PRO A 258 -10.63 0.02 6.00
CA PRO A 258 -10.44 -0.18 7.43
C PRO A 258 -11.08 0.95 8.24
N THR A 259 -11.63 0.59 9.40
CA THR A 259 -12.23 1.52 10.36
C THR A 259 -11.44 1.61 11.67
N ASP A 260 -10.35 0.85 11.77
CA ASP A 260 -9.45 0.75 12.91
C ASP A 260 -8.11 1.47 12.64
N GLU A 261 -7.04 1.09 13.33
CA GLU A 261 -5.69 1.63 13.14
C GLU A 261 -5.04 1.31 11.78
N VAL A 262 -5.60 0.37 11.00
CA VAL A 262 -5.11 0.11 9.65
C VAL A 262 -5.46 1.30 8.75
N ILE A 263 -4.45 1.80 8.02
CA ILE A 263 -4.60 3.00 7.19
C ILE A 263 -5.01 2.66 5.76
N ASN A 264 -4.36 1.67 5.15
CA ASN A 264 -4.60 1.40 3.73
C ASN A 264 -5.93 0.68 3.52
N SER A 265 -6.74 1.22 2.60
CA SER A 265 -7.80 0.43 1.98
C SER A 265 -7.18 -0.62 1.07
N VAL A 266 -7.82 -1.78 0.94
CA VAL A 266 -7.36 -2.88 0.09
C VAL A 266 -8.36 -3.06 -1.04
N VAL A 267 -7.89 -3.10 -2.27
CA VAL A 267 -8.70 -3.42 -3.44
C VAL A 267 -8.14 -4.69 -4.07
N ILE A 268 -9.02 -5.64 -4.37
CA ILE A 268 -8.68 -6.83 -5.16
C ILE A 268 -9.50 -6.86 -6.45
N ALA A 269 -8.80 -7.07 -7.56
CA ALA A 269 -9.40 -7.11 -8.88
C ALA A 269 -8.80 -8.25 -9.71
N ARG A 270 -9.59 -8.81 -10.63
CA ARG A 270 -9.18 -9.90 -11.50
C ARG A 270 -8.93 -9.41 -12.92
N LYS A 271 -7.81 -9.80 -13.52
CA LYS A 271 -7.52 -9.46 -14.91
C LYS A 271 -8.60 -10.05 -15.83
N ILE A 272 -9.31 -9.20 -16.57
CA ILE A 272 -10.36 -9.63 -17.49
C ILE A 272 -9.70 -10.40 -18.65
N PRO A 273 -10.19 -11.61 -19.00
CA PRO A 273 -9.73 -12.30 -20.18
C PRO A 273 -9.98 -11.47 -21.43
N ILE A 274 -8.99 -11.37 -22.31
CA ILE A 274 -9.19 -10.83 -23.65
C ILE A 274 -10.02 -11.87 -24.40
N THR A 275 -11.35 -11.79 -24.29
CA THR A 275 -12.20 -12.35 -25.34
C THR A 275 -11.76 -11.64 -26.61
N LYS A 276 -11.33 -12.42 -27.62
CA LYS A 276 -11.11 -11.90 -28.98
C LYS A 276 -12.24 -10.93 -29.27
N GLN A 277 -11.92 -9.70 -29.66
CA GLN A 277 -12.88 -8.84 -30.32
C GLN A 277 -13.41 -9.61 -31.52
N CYS A 278 -14.52 -10.34 -31.35
CA CYS A 278 -15.43 -10.55 -32.45
C CYS A 278 -15.94 -9.15 -32.75
N SER A 279 -15.50 -8.61 -33.88
CA SER A 279 -16.16 -7.53 -34.59
C SER A 279 -17.65 -7.84 -34.68
N VAL A 280 -18.41 -7.33 -33.71
CA VAL A 280 -19.86 -7.22 -33.81
C VAL A 280 -20.13 -5.73 -33.65
N GLU A 281 -20.34 -5.09 -34.80
CA GLU A 281 -20.96 -3.78 -34.89
C GLU A 281 -22.25 -3.83 -34.04
N TYR A 282 -22.29 -3.07 -32.95
CA TYR A 282 -23.53 -2.86 -32.21
C TYR A 282 -24.28 -1.68 -32.84
N PRO A 283 -25.51 -1.85 -33.32
CA PRO A 283 -26.40 -0.72 -33.56
C PRO A 283 -26.77 -0.09 -32.22
N LEU A 284 -26.77 1.25 -32.19
CA LEU A 284 -27.15 2.10 -31.07
C LEU A 284 -28.45 1.66 -30.37
N ALA A 285 -28.34 1.24 -29.10
CA ALA A 285 -29.44 1.29 -28.12
C ALA A 285 -28.87 1.39 -26.68
N PRO A 286 -29.52 2.13 -25.76
CA PRO A 286 -28.94 2.45 -24.46
C PRO A 286 -29.17 1.30 -23.47
N THR A 287 -28.14 0.54 -23.17
CA THR A 287 -28.18 -0.51 -22.15
C THR A 287 -27.89 0.09 -20.78
N LYS A 288 -28.88 0.06 -19.88
CA LYS A 288 -28.72 0.36 -18.46
C LYS A 288 -27.64 -0.54 -17.87
N LEU A 289 -26.61 0.04 -17.24
CA LEU A 289 -25.68 -0.72 -16.40
C LEU A 289 -26.45 -1.40 -15.26
N PRO A 290 -26.19 -2.68 -14.95
CA PRO A 290 -26.69 -3.28 -13.72
C PRO A 290 -25.86 -2.73 -12.54
N ASN A 291 -26.51 -1.99 -11.65
CA ASN A 291 -26.00 -1.66 -10.32
C ASN A 291 -25.78 -2.97 -9.55
N LYS A 292 -24.59 -3.56 -9.62
CA LYS A 292 -24.18 -4.56 -8.64
C LYS A 292 -23.82 -3.81 -7.36
N CYS A 293 -24.58 -4.08 -6.31
CA CYS A 293 -24.27 -3.65 -4.95
C CYS A 293 -22.94 -4.29 -4.55
N PHE A 294 -21.93 -3.48 -4.24
CA PHE A 294 -20.68 -3.97 -3.67
C PHE A 294 -20.94 -4.38 -2.22
N ASP A 295 -20.48 -5.56 -1.81
CA ASP A 295 -20.51 -5.97 -0.41
C ASP A 295 -19.43 -5.18 0.35
N ILE A 296 -19.85 -4.14 1.07
CA ILE A 296 -19.00 -3.41 2.01
C ILE A 296 -18.98 -4.22 3.32
N GLU A 297 -17.98 -5.07 3.49
CA GLU A 297 -17.78 -5.79 4.75
C GLU A 297 -17.20 -4.84 5.81
N MET A 298 -17.95 -4.56 6.87
CA MET A 298 -17.45 -3.90 8.08
C MET A 298 -16.92 -4.95 9.05
N PHE A 299 -15.63 -4.89 9.38
CA PHE A 299 -15.03 -5.73 10.43
C PHE A 299 -14.88 -4.91 11.72
N ASN A 300 -15.09 -5.52 12.88
CA ASN A 300 -15.05 -4.83 14.16
C ASN A 300 -14.28 -5.67 15.21
N PRO A 301 -13.03 -5.30 15.54
CA PRO A 301 -12.40 -5.78 16.75
C PRO A 301 -12.02 -4.62 17.68
N LEU A 302 -12.62 -4.63 18.87
CA LEU A 302 -12.17 -3.86 20.02
C LEU A 302 -10.75 -4.29 20.41
N ASN A 303 -9.77 -3.38 20.33
CA ASN A 303 -8.62 -3.28 21.24
C ASN A 303 -7.81 -2.02 20.91
N HIS A 304 -7.91 -1.00 21.77
CA HIS A 304 -7.06 0.19 21.73
C HIS A 304 -5.64 -0.19 22.18
N VAL A 305 -4.65 -0.02 21.29
CA VAL A 305 -3.22 0.05 21.65
C VAL A 305 -2.75 1.48 21.39
N ASN A 306 -2.11 2.09 22.37
CA ASN A 306 -1.69 3.49 22.36
C ASN A 306 -0.45 3.66 21.47
N LEU A 307 -0.61 4.30 20.32
CA LEU A 307 0.48 4.69 19.42
C LEU A 307 1.55 5.58 20.09
N LEU A 308 1.24 6.16 21.27
CA LEU A 308 2.14 6.99 22.06
C LEU A 308 3.14 6.19 22.91
N GLU A 309 2.84 4.92 23.25
CA GLU A 309 3.76 4.08 24.04
C GLU A 309 4.93 3.54 23.19
N GLU A 310 4.81 3.56 21.86
CA GLU A 310 5.88 3.14 20.93
C GLU A 310 7.03 4.16 20.84
N LEU A 311 6.82 5.42 21.26
CA LEU A 311 7.86 6.46 21.30
C LEU A 311 8.88 6.27 22.42
N ASP A 312 8.53 5.56 23.50
CA ASP A 312 9.44 5.34 24.65
C ASP A 312 10.53 4.30 24.35
N ILE A 313 10.40 3.52 23.27
CA ILE A 313 11.41 2.52 22.88
C ILE A 313 12.65 3.21 22.26
N GLU A 314 12.51 4.41 21.69
CA GLU A 314 13.62 5.17 21.09
C GLU A 314 14.67 5.60 22.14
N GLU A 315 14.28 5.78 23.40
CA GLU A 315 15.19 6.23 24.47
C GLU A 315 16.16 5.13 24.95
N GLN A 316 15.88 3.85 24.64
CA GLN A 316 16.72 2.71 25.04
C GLN A 316 17.68 2.20 23.96
N LEU A 317 17.48 2.63 22.71
CA LEU A 317 18.25 2.16 21.55
C LEU A 317 19.16 3.24 20.93
N SER A 318 19.22 4.42 21.55
CA SER A 318 20.10 5.55 21.18
C SER A 318 21.47 5.49 21.85
#